data_AF-A0A0A8LAT0-F1
#
_entry.id   AF-A0A0A8LAT0-F1
#
_cell.length_a   1.000
_cell.length_b   1.000
_cell.length_c   1.000
_cell.angle_alpha   90.00
_cell.angle_beta   90.00
_cell.angle_gamma   90.00
#
_symmetry.space_group_name_H-M   'P 1'
#
loop_
_entity.id
_entity.type
_entity.pdbx_description
1 polymer ?
#
loop_
_entity_poly.entity_id
_entity_poly.type
_entity_poly.pdbx_seq_one_letter_code
_entity_poly.pdbx_strand_id
1 'polypeptide(L)'
;MKNEINTTDFEGDSEITLVHDNDSVCVNQRQVIKHSFSEGQENGRLLLKEIRALENQLDREIRELAKKEVTLTRAVKVLQTYETELGTVELINKWRSVCQCGMSYLMNAILVKIDRMGGYEEFKRKEIEAKKRQVEYQYDDGIQQQMDEILDSPDFFHLPVEEKNEIREMMDEKAKEAEDMKQKQLEKYEKELKENGSNEMTLQELASKLKVDYDMLYLQN
;
A
#
# COMPACT_ATOMS: atom_id res chain seq x y z
N MET A 1 54.21 57.67 -47.04
CA MET A 1 55.32 56.72 -47.27
C MET A 1 54.67 55.42 -47.77
N LYS A 2 54.63 55.24 -49.10
CA LYS A 2 55.29 54.17 -49.86
C LYS A 2 54.90 52.75 -49.37
N ASN A 3 53.88 52.12 -49.98
CA ASN A 3 53.87 51.27 -51.20
C ASN A 3 54.06 49.77 -50.84
N GLU A 4 53.04 48.93 -51.01
CA GLU A 4 52.76 48.01 -52.17
C GLU A 4 53.53 46.67 -52.04
N ILE A 5 52.92 45.48 -51.92
CA ILE A 5 52.24 44.57 -52.91
C ILE A 5 53.03 43.23 -53.04
N ASN A 6 52.31 42.09 -52.98
CA ASN A 6 52.48 40.75 -53.63
C ASN A 6 53.65 39.80 -53.31
N THR A 7 53.38 38.52 -52.95
CA THR A 7 53.14 37.29 -53.79
C THR A 7 54.33 36.93 -54.68
N THR A 8 54.77 35.69 -54.92
CA THR A 8 54.49 34.29 -54.54
C THR A 8 55.60 33.48 -55.28
N ASP A 9 55.68 32.17 -55.01
CA ASP A 9 56.16 31.10 -55.92
C ASP A 9 57.66 30.99 -56.23
N PHE A 10 58.21 29.76 -56.13
CA PHE A 10 58.23 28.82 -57.26
C PHE A 10 59.25 27.68 -57.05
N GLU A 11 58.76 26.45 -57.27
CA GLU A 11 59.34 25.19 -57.80
C GLU A 11 60.89 25.09 -57.85
N GLY A 12 61.53 24.03 -57.35
CA GLY A 12 61.20 22.63 -57.54
C GLY A 12 61.80 22.13 -58.85
N ASP A 13 62.99 21.51 -58.79
CA ASP A 13 63.34 20.48 -59.77
C ASP A 13 64.35 19.47 -59.22
N SER A 14 64.07 18.22 -59.57
CA SER A 14 64.63 17.00 -59.01
C SER A 14 65.73 16.45 -59.91
N GLU A 15 66.82 15.99 -59.32
CA GLU A 15 67.62 14.90 -59.89
C GLU A 15 68.12 14.01 -58.75
N ILE A 16 67.71 12.74 -58.79
CA ILE A 16 68.62 11.58 -58.75
C ILE A 16 67.76 10.33 -58.95
N THR A 17 68.07 9.62 -60.03
CA THR A 17 67.58 8.28 -60.33
C THR A 17 68.44 7.23 -59.63
N LEU A 18 67.78 6.13 -59.28
CA LEU A 18 68.26 4.75 -59.19
C LEU A 18 69.20 4.35 -58.05
N VAL A 19 68.64 3.60 -57.10
CA VAL A 19 69.34 2.44 -56.51
C VAL A 19 68.51 1.19 -56.78
N HIS A 20 69.17 0.22 -57.39
CA HIS A 20 68.73 -1.16 -57.59
C HIS A 20 68.49 -1.88 -56.26
N ASP A 21 67.40 -2.62 -56.24
CA ASP A 21 67.21 -3.98 -55.73
C ASP A 21 67.72 -4.33 -54.32
N ASN A 22 66.78 -4.65 -53.43
CA ASN A 22 66.76 -5.97 -52.78
C ASN A 22 65.43 -6.22 -52.05
N ASP A 23 64.64 -7.13 -52.63
CA ASP A 23 63.52 -7.81 -51.99
C ASP A 23 63.99 -8.70 -50.83
N SER A 24 63.55 -8.41 -49.59
CA SER A 24 63.32 -9.42 -48.51
C SER A 24 62.97 -8.85 -47.14
N VAL A 25 62.92 -7.52 -46.93
CA VAL A 25 62.73 -6.95 -45.57
C VAL A 25 61.29 -6.47 -45.30
N CYS A 26 60.46 -6.30 -46.33
CA CYS A 26 59.18 -5.59 -46.21
C CYS A 26 57.98 -6.40 -45.68
N VAL A 27 58.09 -7.72 -45.49
CA VAL A 27 56.98 -8.52 -44.91
C VAL A 27 57.02 -8.53 -43.38
N ASN A 28 58.21 -8.58 -42.77
CA ASN A 28 58.36 -8.60 -41.32
C ASN A 28 58.13 -7.21 -40.68
N GLN A 29 58.60 -6.12 -41.29
CA GLN A 29 58.33 -4.77 -40.75
C GLN A 29 56.84 -4.41 -40.81
N ARG A 30 56.08 -4.89 -41.80
CA ARG A 30 54.63 -4.64 -41.89
C ARG A 30 53.84 -5.41 -40.84
N GLN A 31 54.28 -6.61 -40.43
CA GLN A 31 53.65 -7.37 -39.35
C GLN A 31 54.01 -6.80 -37.97
N VAL A 32 55.26 -6.40 -37.77
CA VAL A 32 55.72 -5.77 -36.51
C VAL A 32 55.03 -4.42 -36.28
N ILE A 33 54.89 -3.58 -37.31
CA ILE A 33 54.18 -2.29 -37.21
C ILE A 33 52.67 -2.48 -36.95
N LYS A 34 52.04 -3.51 -37.55
CA LYS A 34 50.64 -3.87 -37.25
C LYS A 34 50.48 -4.41 -35.83
N HIS A 35 51.43 -5.21 -35.35
CA HIS A 35 51.41 -5.76 -33.99
C HIS A 35 51.60 -4.66 -32.94
N SER A 36 52.56 -3.75 -33.13
CA SER A 36 52.79 -2.62 -32.23
C SER A 36 51.66 -1.57 -32.26
N PHE A 37 51.01 -1.38 -33.42
CA PHE A 37 49.83 -0.50 -33.53
C PHE A 37 48.58 -1.15 -32.92
N SER A 38 48.42 -2.48 -33.05
CA SER A 38 47.35 -3.25 -32.41
C SER A 38 47.52 -3.31 -30.89
N GLU A 39 48.74 -3.50 -30.38
CA GLU A 39 49.06 -3.49 -28.95
C GLU A 39 48.88 -2.10 -28.33
N GLY A 40 49.25 -1.03 -29.04
CA GLY A 40 48.97 0.35 -28.61
C GLY A 40 47.47 0.67 -28.54
N GLN A 41 46.67 0.15 -29.47
CA GLN A 41 45.21 0.28 -29.46
C GLN A 41 44.53 -0.57 -28.36
N GLU A 42 45.03 -1.77 -28.10
CA GLU A 42 44.58 -2.64 -27.01
C GLU A 42 44.87 -2.01 -25.64
N ASN A 43 46.08 -1.48 -25.44
CA ASN A 43 46.47 -0.79 -24.20
C ASN A 43 45.63 0.48 -23.96
N GLY A 44 45.37 1.28 -24.99
CA GLY A 44 44.48 2.43 -24.89
C GLY A 44 43.03 2.05 -24.54
N ARG A 45 42.54 0.92 -25.07
CA ARG A 45 41.20 0.38 -24.73
C ARG A 45 41.13 -0.14 -23.29
N LEU A 46 42.18 -0.79 -22.80
CA LEU A 46 42.27 -1.26 -21.41
C LEU A 46 42.31 -0.07 -20.44
N LEU A 47 43.12 0.95 -20.73
CA LEU A 47 43.20 2.18 -19.94
C LEU A 47 41.84 2.90 -19.88
N LEU A 48 41.13 3.00 -21.01
CA LEU A 48 39.80 3.62 -21.05
C LEU A 48 38.76 2.83 -20.25
N LYS A 49 38.85 1.49 -20.24
CA LYS A 49 37.99 0.64 -19.40
C LYS A 49 38.28 0.83 -17.92
N GLU A 50 39.54 0.97 -17.54
CA GLU A 50 39.96 1.20 -16.16
C GLU A 50 39.52 2.58 -15.66
N ILE A 51 39.67 3.63 -16.49
CA ILE A 51 39.15 4.97 -16.19
C ILE A 51 37.64 4.93 -15.99
N ARG A 52 36.89 4.28 -16.88
CA ARG A 52 35.42 4.14 -16.74
C ARG A 52 35.03 3.34 -15.50
N ALA A 53 35.82 2.32 -15.11
CA ALA A 53 35.56 1.56 -13.91
C ALA A 53 35.75 2.42 -12.65
N LEU A 54 36.82 3.23 -12.61
CA LEU A 54 37.09 4.19 -11.56
C LEU A 54 36.02 5.29 -11.48
N GLU A 55 35.60 5.86 -12.61
CA GLU A 55 34.49 6.83 -12.67
C GLU A 55 33.21 6.24 -12.09
N ASN A 56 32.84 5.03 -12.51
CA ASN A 56 31.64 4.35 -12.00
C ASN A 56 31.74 4.04 -10.50
N GLN A 57 32.94 3.72 -10.00
CA GLN A 57 33.16 3.49 -8.58
C GLN A 57 33.00 4.80 -7.79
N LEU A 58 33.64 5.88 -8.25
CA LEU A 58 33.52 7.21 -7.64
C LEU A 58 32.06 7.70 -7.65
N ASP A 59 31.33 7.51 -8.74
CA ASP A 59 29.90 7.87 -8.82
C ASP A 59 29.02 7.06 -7.85
N ARG A 60 29.39 5.81 -7.54
CA ARG A 60 28.70 5.01 -6.52
C ARG A 60 29.02 5.55 -5.13
N GLU A 61 30.28 5.84 -4.86
CA GLU A 61 30.72 6.40 -3.58
C GLU A 61 30.08 7.76 -3.30
N ILE A 62 30.02 8.65 -4.31
CA ILE A 62 29.32 9.94 -4.22
C ILE A 62 27.84 9.75 -3.88
N ARG A 63 27.15 8.81 -4.56
CA ARG A 63 25.73 8.53 -4.27
C ARG A 63 25.51 7.99 -2.88
N GLU A 64 26.36 7.10 -2.40
CA GLU A 64 26.26 6.56 -1.04
C GLU A 64 26.56 7.63 0.02
N LEU A 65 27.54 8.49 -0.21
CA LEU A 65 27.83 9.62 0.68
C LEU A 65 26.69 10.63 0.70
N ALA A 66 26.10 10.96 -0.46
CA ALA A 66 24.95 11.85 -0.55
C ALA A 66 23.72 11.29 0.21
N LYS A 67 23.47 9.98 0.13
CA LYS A 67 22.43 9.34 0.94
C LYS A 67 22.70 9.50 2.44
N LYS A 68 23.93 9.23 2.88
CA LYS A 68 24.34 9.37 4.29
C LYS A 68 24.20 10.80 4.76
N GLU A 69 24.59 11.78 3.95
CA GLU A 69 24.44 13.21 4.25
C GLU A 69 22.96 13.58 4.45
N VAL A 70 22.07 13.15 3.56
CA VAL A 70 20.63 13.38 3.68
C VAL A 70 20.08 12.73 4.95
N THR A 71 20.48 11.49 5.25
CA THR A 71 20.05 10.79 6.48
C THR A 71 20.54 11.52 7.73
N LEU A 72 21.80 11.95 7.76
CA LEU A 72 22.36 12.71 8.88
C LEU A 72 21.66 14.06 9.05
N THR A 73 21.40 14.77 7.95
CA THR A 73 20.68 16.04 8.00
C THR A 73 19.28 15.87 8.57
N ARG A 74 18.58 14.79 8.20
CA ARG A 74 17.27 14.45 8.79
C ARG A 74 17.39 14.09 10.28
N ALA A 75 18.38 13.29 10.65
CA ALA A 75 18.62 12.91 12.05
C ALA A 75 18.91 14.13 12.93
N VAL A 76 19.72 15.09 12.44
CA VAL A 76 19.99 16.36 13.16
C VAL A 76 18.71 17.17 13.35
N LYS A 77 17.84 17.25 12.34
CA LYS A 77 16.54 17.93 12.47
C LYS A 77 15.65 17.27 13.53
N VAL A 78 15.61 15.94 13.57
CA VAL A 78 14.86 15.19 14.59
C VAL A 78 15.44 15.41 16.00
N LEU A 79 16.77 15.44 16.13
CA LEU A 79 17.42 15.73 17.40
C LEU A 79 17.12 17.14 17.91
N GLN A 80 17.01 18.12 17.00
CA GLN A 80 16.62 19.48 17.36
C GLN A 80 15.17 19.57 17.87
N THR A 81 14.29 18.65 17.45
CA THR A 81 12.89 18.58 17.90
C THR A 81 12.66 17.53 18.98
N TYR A 82 13.72 16.93 19.53
CA TYR A 82 13.60 15.82 20.48
C TYR A 82 12.76 16.16 21.72
N GLU A 83 12.95 17.34 22.31
CA GLU A 83 12.16 17.77 23.47
C GLU A 83 10.67 17.92 23.14
N THR A 84 10.34 18.39 21.92
CA THR A 84 8.95 18.50 21.47
C THR A 84 8.32 17.13 21.21
N GLU A 85 9.09 16.17 20.68
CA GLU A 85 8.66 14.79 20.51
C GLU A 85 8.41 14.12 21.88
N LEU A 86 9.29 14.36 22.85
CA LEU A 86 9.12 13.85 24.21
C LEU A 86 7.85 14.40 24.85
N GLY A 87 7.60 15.71 24.76
CA GLY A 87 6.35 16.31 25.24
C GLY A 87 5.11 15.75 24.53
N THR A 88 5.23 15.41 23.25
CA THR A 88 4.15 14.75 22.50
C THR A 88 3.88 13.34 23.03
N VAL A 89 4.92 12.56 23.31
CA VAL A 89 4.79 11.22 23.93
C VAL A 89 4.15 11.31 25.32
N GLU A 90 4.53 12.30 26.13
CA GLU A 90 3.92 12.54 27.45
C GLU A 90 2.43 12.89 27.33
N LEU A 91 2.07 13.75 26.37
CA LEU A 91 0.68 14.08 26.08
C LEU A 91 -0.11 12.84 25.64
N ILE A 92 0.47 12.00 24.78
CA ILE A 92 -0.15 10.72 24.37
C ILE A 92 -0.42 9.85 25.59
N ASN A 93 0.55 9.69 26.49
CA ASN A 93 0.38 8.88 27.71
C ASN A 93 -0.67 9.47 28.66
N LYS A 94 -0.71 10.80 28.79
CA LYS A 94 -1.73 11.50 29.58
C LYS A 94 -3.13 11.25 29.03
N TRP A 95 -3.31 11.39 27.72
CA TRP A 95 -4.60 11.14 27.08
C TRP A 95 -5.00 9.67 27.14
N ARG A 96 -4.06 8.74 26.97
CA ARG A 96 -4.29 7.31 27.20
C ARG A 96 -4.80 7.06 28.61
N SER A 97 -4.13 7.60 29.63
CA SER A 97 -4.55 7.44 31.03
C SER A 97 -5.96 7.98 31.28
N VAL A 98 -6.30 9.16 30.75
CA VAL A 98 -7.66 9.73 30.87
C VAL A 98 -8.69 8.81 30.22
N CYS A 99 -8.40 8.29 29.03
CA CYS A 99 -9.29 7.35 28.33
C CYS A 99 -9.46 6.03 29.09
N GLN A 100 -8.38 5.47 29.63
CA GLN A 100 -8.41 4.23 30.43
C GLN A 100 -9.27 4.40 31.69
N CYS A 101 -9.10 5.51 32.40
CA CYS A 101 -9.93 5.88 33.55
C CYS A 101 -11.40 6.07 33.16
N GLY A 102 -11.66 6.76 32.06
CA GLY A 102 -13.00 6.97 31.52
C GLY A 102 -13.69 5.65 31.14
N MET A 103 -12.97 4.74 30.48
CA MET A 103 -13.46 3.40 30.15
C MET A 103 -13.76 2.58 31.39
N SER A 104 -12.88 2.60 32.39
CA SER A 104 -13.09 1.89 33.66
C SER A 104 -14.32 2.41 34.40
N TYR A 105 -14.50 3.73 34.44
CA TYR A 105 -15.69 4.36 35.03
C TYR A 105 -16.97 3.95 34.29
N LEU A 106 -16.96 4.03 32.96
CA LEU A 106 -18.11 3.66 32.14
C LEU A 106 -18.45 2.17 32.29
N MET A 107 -17.43 1.31 32.32
CA MET A 107 -17.57 -0.12 32.55
C MET A 107 -18.28 -0.39 33.86
N ASN A 108 -17.81 0.19 34.97
CA ASN A 108 -18.45 0.03 36.27
C ASN A 108 -19.91 0.52 36.26
N ALA A 109 -20.18 1.65 35.61
CA ALA A 109 -21.53 2.16 35.49
C ALA A 109 -22.45 1.23 34.67
N ILE A 110 -21.90 0.56 33.64
CA ILE A 110 -22.63 -0.42 32.83
C ILE A 110 -22.84 -1.71 33.60
N LEU A 111 -21.82 -2.24 34.27
CA LEU A 111 -21.92 -3.45 35.10
C LEU A 111 -23.03 -3.31 36.14
N VAL A 112 -23.10 -2.17 36.84
CA VAL A 112 -24.20 -1.90 37.80
C VAL A 112 -25.58 -1.94 37.12
N LYS A 113 -25.71 -1.45 35.88
CA LYS A 113 -26.98 -1.53 35.12
C LYS A 113 -27.28 -2.98 34.73
N ILE A 114 -26.26 -3.73 34.33
CA ILE A 114 -26.37 -5.14 33.95
C ILE A 114 -26.81 -5.98 35.16
N ASP A 115 -26.21 -5.76 36.33
CA ASP A 115 -26.59 -6.44 37.56
C ASP A 115 -28.05 -6.17 37.92
N ARG A 116 -28.51 -4.91 37.78
CA ARG A 116 -29.92 -4.55 37.96
C ARG A 116 -30.86 -5.19 36.94
N MET A 117 -30.36 -5.56 35.77
CA MET A 117 -31.13 -6.25 34.74
C MET A 117 -31.21 -7.76 34.96
N GLY A 118 -30.51 -8.33 35.95
CA GLY A 118 -30.46 -9.77 36.20
C GLY A 118 -29.15 -10.43 35.79
N GLY A 119 -28.09 -9.65 35.55
CA GLY A 119 -26.78 -10.13 35.16
C GLY A 119 -26.50 -10.06 33.67
N TYR A 120 -25.29 -10.46 33.27
CA TYR A 120 -24.79 -10.30 31.92
C TYR A 120 -25.49 -11.20 30.89
N GLU A 121 -25.86 -12.41 31.28
CA GLU A 121 -26.67 -13.32 30.47
C GLU A 121 -27.97 -12.67 30.02
N GLU A 122 -28.68 -12.03 30.97
CA GLU A 122 -29.96 -11.39 30.72
C GLU A 122 -29.82 -10.14 29.83
N PHE A 123 -28.73 -9.40 30.01
CA PHE A 123 -28.38 -8.30 29.12
C PHE A 123 -28.12 -8.77 27.68
N LYS A 124 -27.31 -9.82 27.48
CA LYS A 124 -27.04 -10.40 26.15
C LYS A 124 -28.30 -10.98 25.51
N ARG A 125 -29.15 -11.64 26.30
CA ARG A 125 -30.44 -12.16 25.83
C ARG A 125 -31.31 -11.04 25.25
N LYS A 126 -31.44 -9.93 25.96
CA LYS A 126 -32.20 -8.74 25.49
C LYS A 126 -31.55 -8.08 24.28
N GLU A 127 -30.23 -7.99 24.22
CA GLU A 127 -29.52 -7.45 23.05
C GLU A 127 -29.77 -8.29 21.80
N ILE A 128 -29.70 -9.62 21.94
CA ILE A 128 -29.97 -10.55 20.85
C ILE A 128 -31.44 -10.52 20.46
N GLU A 129 -32.37 -10.49 21.41
CA GLU A 129 -33.80 -10.38 21.12
C GLU A 129 -34.11 -9.08 20.35
N ALA A 130 -33.49 -7.96 20.72
CA ALA A 130 -33.62 -6.71 19.97
C ALA A 130 -33.09 -6.82 18.53
N LYS A 131 -31.95 -7.49 18.33
CA LYS A 131 -31.41 -7.77 16.99
C LYS A 131 -32.31 -8.70 16.19
N LYS A 132 -32.87 -9.75 16.82
CA LYS A 132 -33.84 -10.65 16.19
C LYS A 132 -35.05 -9.88 15.67
N ARG A 133 -35.66 -9.03 16.51
CA ARG A 133 -36.78 -8.17 16.09
C ARG A 133 -36.41 -7.21 14.96
N GLN A 134 -35.19 -6.66 14.99
CA GLN A 134 -34.73 -5.78 13.91
C GLN A 134 -34.60 -6.54 12.58
N VAL A 135 -34.06 -7.77 12.62
CA VAL A 135 -33.96 -8.64 11.44
C VAL A 135 -35.36 -9.02 10.94
N GLU A 136 -36.25 -9.47 11.82
CA GLU A 136 -37.64 -9.75 11.48
C GLU A 136 -38.30 -8.57 10.78
N TYR A 137 -38.19 -7.36 11.35
CA TYR A 137 -38.73 -6.15 10.73
C TYR A 137 -38.12 -5.86 9.35
N GLN A 138 -36.80 -6.02 9.17
CA GLN A 138 -36.14 -5.74 7.90
C GLN A 138 -36.54 -6.72 6.78
N TYR A 139 -36.69 -8.00 7.12
CA TYR A 139 -37.05 -9.03 6.15
C TYR A 139 -38.55 -9.06 5.87
N ASP A 140 -39.40 -8.92 6.89
CA ASP A 140 -40.84 -9.04 6.74
C ASP A 140 -41.43 -7.78 6.06
N ASP A 141 -41.13 -6.57 6.56
CA ASP A 141 -41.66 -5.34 5.94
C ASP A 141 -40.94 -4.99 4.63
N GLY A 142 -39.62 -5.21 4.57
CA GLY A 142 -38.81 -4.81 3.41
C GLY A 142 -39.10 -5.64 2.16
N ILE A 143 -39.25 -6.96 2.29
CA ILE A 143 -39.54 -7.84 1.15
C ILE A 143 -41.01 -7.71 0.75
N GLN A 144 -41.93 -7.66 1.71
CA GLN A 144 -43.35 -7.57 1.42
C GLN A 144 -43.71 -6.24 0.73
N GLN A 145 -43.10 -5.13 1.15
CA GLN A 145 -43.29 -3.84 0.49
C GLN A 145 -42.76 -3.83 -0.95
N GLN A 146 -41.61 -4.47 -1.22
CA GLN A 146 -41.09 -4.64 -2.58
C GLN A 146 -42.00 -5.53 -3.43
N MET A 147 -42.58 -6.55 -2.81
CA MET A 147 -43.49 -7.47 -3.47
C MET A 147 -44.77 -6.74 -3.90
N ASP A 148 -45.36 -5.97 -2.98
CA ASP A 148 -46.57 -5.20 -3.24
C ASP A 148 -46.33 -4.10 -4.29
N GLU A 149 -45.18 -3.41 -4.26
CA GLU A 149 -44.83 -2.38 -5.25
C GLU A 149 -44.72 -2.93 -6.69
N ILE A 150 -44.18 -4.14 -6.84
CA ILE A 150 -44.08 -4.80 -8.15
C ILE A 150 -45.45 -5.28 -8.63
N LEU A 151 -46.27 -5.84 -7.72
CA LEU A 151 -47.60 -6.35 -8.06
C LEU A 151 -48.60 -5.24 -8.37
N ASP A 152 -48.45 -4.06 -7.75
CA ASP A 152 -49.26 -2.88 -7.99
C ASP A 152 -48.72 -2.00 -9.14
N SER A 153 -47.57 -2.34 -9.71
CA SER A 153 -47.00 -1.59 -10.83
C SER A 153 -47.90 -1.68 -12.07
N PRO A 154 -48.16 -0.55 -12.76
CA PRO A 154 -48.93 -0.54 -14.00
C PRO A 154 -48.32 -1.44 -15.09
N ASP A 155 -47.00 -1.67 -15.05
CA ASP A 155 -46.30 -2.58 -15.96
C ASP A 155 -46.71 -4.04 -15.71
N PHE A 156 -46.92 -4.42 -14.45
CA PHE A 156 -47.36 -5.76 -14.08
C PHE A 156 -48.75 -6.10 -14.60
N PHE A 157 -49.66 -5.12 -14.64
CA PHE A 157 -51.03 -5.33 -15.15
C PHE A 157 -51.11 -5.59 -16.65
N HIS A 158 -50.18 -5.05 -17.45
CA HIS A 158 -50.17 -5.19 -18.91
C HIS A 158 -49.43 -6.42 -19.41
N LEU A 159 -48.75 -7.16 -18.52
CA LEU A 159 -48.02 -8.38 -18.87
C LEU A 159 -48.96 -9.54 -19.27
N PRO A 160 -48.53 -10.42 -20.19
CA PRO A 160 -49.19 -11.69 -20.49
C PRO A 160 -49.37 -12.56 -19.25
N VAL A 161 -50.31 -13.50 -19.30
CA VAL A 161 -50.60 -14.39 -18.15
C VAL A 161 -49.42 -15.30 -17.85
N GLU A 162 -48.67 -15.73 -18.87
CA GLU A 162 -47.45 -16.51 -18.69
C GLU A 162 -46.38 -15.72 -17.90
N GLU A 163 -46.10 -14.48 -18.31
CA GLU A 163 -45.08 -13.63 -17.67
C GLU A 163 -45.47 -13.21 -16.24
N LYS A 164 -46.76 -13.01 -15.97
CA LYS A 164 -47.27 -12.77 -14.60
C LYS A 164 -47.03 -13.95 -13.66
N ASN A 165 -47.14 -15.18 -14.17
CA ASN A 165 -46.89 -16.38 -13.38
C ASN A 165 -45.39 -16.55 -13.10
N GLU A 166 -44.54 -16.31 -14.09
CA GLU A 166 -43.07 -16.34 -13.90
C GLU A 166 -42.61 -15.31 -12.87
N ILE A 167 -43.16 -14.09 -12.91
CA ILE A 167 -42.82 -13.05 -11.92
C ILE A 167 -43.28 -13.44 -10.51
N ARG A 168 -44.46 -14.06 -10.38
CA ARG A 168 -44.93 -14.59 -9.08
C ARG A 168 -44.03 -15.70 -8.56
N GLU A 169 -43.65 -16.64 -9.42
CA GLU A 169 -42.72 -17.72 -9.05
C GLU A 169 -41.36 -17.18 -8.62
N MET A 170 -40.81 -16.19 -9.33
CA MET A 170 -39.58 -15.49 -8.94
C MET A 170 -39.69 -14.78 -7.60
N MET A 171 -40.84 -14.18 -7.29
CA MET A 171 -41.08 -13.48 -6.03
C MET A 171 -41.26 -14.46 -4.87
N ASP A 172 -41.94 -15.59 -5.10
CA ASP A 172 -42.05 -16.68 -4.14
C ASP A 172 -40.68 -17.34 -3.86
N GLU A 173 -39.82 -17.47 -4.88
CA GLU A 173 -38.43 -17.91 -4.70
C GLU A 173 -37.63 -16.90 -3.88
N LYS A 174 -37.70 -15.61 -4.19
CA LYS A 174 -37.03 -14.56 -3.41
C LYS A 174 -37.52 -14.50 -1.97
N ALA A 175 -38.82 -14.68 -1.73
CA ALA A 175 -39.39 -14.74 -0.39
C ALA A 175 -38.84 -15.94 0.40
N LYS A 176 -38.74 -17.11 -0.25
CA LYS A 176 -38.11 -18.30 0.36
C LYS A 176 -36.62 -18.09 0.65
N GLU A 177 -35.88 -17.49 -0.28
CA GLU A 177 -34.46 -17.17 -0.06
C GLU A 177 -34.27 -16.18 1.10
N ALA A 178 -35.14 -15.17 1.19
CA ALA A 178 -35.16 -14.21 2.29
C ALA A 178 -35.46 -14.89 3.64
N GLU A 179 -36.44 -15.80 3.68
CA GLU A 179 -36.78 -16.56 4.88
C GLU A 179 -35.64 -17.50 5.29
N ASP A 180 -34.99 -18.17 4.33
CA ASP A 180 -33.81 -19.00 4.58
C ASP A 180 -32.64 -18.18 5.13
N MET A 181 -32.45 -16.96 4.62
CA MET A 181 -31.42 -16.04 5.10
C MET A 181 -31.74 -15.48 6.50
N LYS A 182 -33.00 -15.14 6.76
CA LYS A 182 -33.51 -14.75 8.08
C LYS A 182 -33.28 -15.87 9.09
N GLN A 183 -33.69 -17.09 8.76
CA GLN A 183 -33.51 -18.27 9.61
C GLN A 183 -32.03 -18.53 9.91
N LYS A 184 -31.15 -18.47 8.90
CA LYS A 184 -29.70 -18.59 9.09
C LYS A 184 -29.13 -17.50 10.02
N GLN A 185 -29.62 -16.26 9.94
CA GLN A 185 -29.18 -15.19 10.84
C GLN A 185 -29.69 -15.38 12.27
N LEU A 186 -30.95 -15.78 12.43
CA LEU A 186 -31.53 -16.09 13.74
C LEU A 186 -30.78 -17.24 14.43
N GLU A 187 -30.43 -18.29 13.69
CA GLU A 187 -29.65 -19.41 14.19
C GLU A 187 -28.23 -19.01 14.60
N LYS A 188 -27.58 -18.10 13.85
CA LYS A 188 -26.28 -17.55 14.24
C LYS A 188 -26.35 -16.83 15.57
N TYR A 189 -27.35 -15.97 15.77
CA TYR A 189 -27.53 -15.27 17.04
C TYR A 189 -27.84 -16.21 18.21
N GLU A 190 -28.55 -17.32 17.98
CA GLU A 190 -28.76 -18.32 19.02
C GLU A 190 -27.50 -19.09 19.40
N LYS A 191 -26.64 -19.40 18.42
CA LYS A 191 -25.33 -20.00 18.69
C LYS A 191 -24.44 -19.04 19.48
N GLU A 192 -24.40 -17.77 19.09
CA GLU A 192 -23.66 -16.73 19.83
C GLU A 192 -24.14 -16.58 21.29
N LEU A 193 -25.44 -16.70 21.55
CA LEU A 193 -25.98 -16.66 22.92
C LEU A 193 -25.53 -17.88 23.74
N LYS A 194 -25.52 -19.07 23.14
CA LYS A 194 -25.11 -20.32 23.81
C LYS A 194 -23.61 -20.34 24.12
N GLU A 195 -22.79 -19.84 23.21
CA GLU A 195 -21.33 -19.79 23.36
C GLU A 195 -20.88 -18.75 24.39
N ASN A 196 -21.62 -17.64 24.53
CA ASN A 196 -21.24 -16.52 25.41
C ASN A 196 -21.99 -16.47 26.75
N GLY A 197 -22.84 -17.46 27.06
CA GLY A 197 -23.69 -17.44 28.25
C GLY A 197 -22.91 -17.17 29.55
N SER A 198 -21.76 -17.80 29.74
CA SER A 198 -21.02 -17.70 31.01
C SER A 198 -20.01 -16.55 31.12
N ASN A 199 -19.88 -15.68 30.11
CA ASN A 199 -18.82 -14.67 30.11
C ASN A 199 -19.23 -13.40 30.85
N GLU A 200 -18.27 -12.74 31.48
CA GLU A 200 -18.46 -11.38 31.99
C GLU A 200 -18.18 -10.35 30.88
N MET A 201 -18.73 -9.14 31.02
CA MET A 201 -18.41 -8.05 30.10
C MET A 201 -16.93 -7.72 30.18
N THR A 202 -16.22 -7.75 29.05
CA THR A 202 -14.80 -7.35 29.00
C THR A 202 -14.63 -5.91 28.53
N LEU A 203 -13.51 -5.30 28.91
CA LEU A 203 -13.22 -3.92 28.51
C LEU A 203 -13.01 -3.79 26.99
N GLN A 204 -12.56 -4.87 26.34
CA GLN A 204 -12.44 -4.97 24.89
C GLN A 204 -13.80 -4.98 24.19
N GLU A 205 -14.80 -5.66 24.76
CA GLU A 205 -16.18 -5.57 24.27
C GLU A 205 -16.75 -4.16 24.42
N LEU A 206 -16.43 -3.48 25.53
CA LEU A 206 -16.82 -2.09 25.72
C LEU A 206 -16.18 -1.17 24.68
N ALA A 207 -14.89 -1.33 24.43
CA ALA A 207 -14.15 -0.56 23.42
C ALA A 207 -14.75 -0.77 22.01
N SER A 208 -15.07 -2.01 21.67
CA SER A 208 -15.76 -2.35 20.42
C SER A 208 -17.12 -1.65 20.30
N LYS A 209 -17.92 -1.63 21.38
CA LYS A 209 -19.22 -0.92 21.40
C LYS A 209 -19.06 0.61 21.29
N LEU A 210 -18.00 1.18 21.86
CA LEU A 210 -17.68 2.61 21.78
C LEU A 210 -16.98 3.00 20.47
N LYS A 211 -16.61 2.04 19.62
CA LYS A 211 -15.80 2.24 18.41
C LYS A 211 -14.45 2.90 18.70
N VAL A 212 -13.82 2.51 19.81
CA VAL A 212 -12.49 2.95 20.20
C VAL A 212 -11.50 1.82 20.01
N ASP A 213 -10.33 2.15 19.46
CA ASP A 213 -9.24 1.19 19.29
C ASP A 213 -8.67 0.81 20.66
N TYR A 214 -8.87 -0.44 21.05
CA TYR A 214 -8.40 -0.97 22.33
C TYR A 214 -6.88 -1.00 22.40
N ASP A 215 -6.22 -1.38 21.30
CA ASP A 215 -4.77 -1.54 21.24
C ASP A 215 -4.07 -0.18 21.31
N MET A 216 -4.70 0.88 20.80
CA MET A 216 -4.20 2.25 20.92
C MET A 216 -4.13 2.73 22.37
N LEU A 217 -5.03 2.24 23.24
CA LEU A 217 -5.14 2.64 24.64
C LEU A 217 -4.40 1.70 25.59
N TYR A 218 -4.47 0.39 25.35
CA TYR A 218 -3.87 -0.66 26.15
C TYR A 218 -2.79 -1.38 25.35
N LEU A 219 -1.76 -0.63 24.94
CA LEU A 219 -0.55 -1.22 24.38
C LEU A 219 0.01 -2.23 25.40
N GLN A 220 0.16 -3.49 24.98
CA GLN A 220 0.99 -4.45 25.69
C GLN A 220 2.45 -3.99 25.56
N ASN A 221 3.00 -3.41 26.62
CA ASN A 221 4.44 -3.36 26.80
C ASN A 221 4.96 -4.74 27.18
#